data_AF-A0A530M2B6-F1
#
_entry.id   AF-A0A530M2B6-F1
#
_cell.length_a   1.000
_cell.length_b   1.000
_cell.length_c   1.000
_cell.angle_alpha   90.00
_cell.angle_beta   90.00
_cell.angle_gamma   90.00
#
_symmetry.space_group_name_H-M   'P 1'
#
loop_
_entity.id
_entity.type
_entity.pdbx_description
1 polymer ?
#
loop_
_entity_poly.entity_id
_entity_poly.type
_entity_poly.pdbx_seq_one_letter_code
_entity_poly.pdbx_strand_id
1 'polypeptide(L)'
;LGSIGFSALSVYGPPMPASLAVINTNVDIMDWHGTRGCRDHGLLVQAIIAQLQHAFDGGEPVGLLTHHLVHDESAWLFLERLFTVTAQTEACAWLPIRTLIGRSAGRAIPGKA
;
A
#
# COMPACT_ATOMS: atom_id res chain seq x y z
N LEU A 1 12.83 -4.39 -17.91
CA LEU A 1 12.08 -5.18 -16.90
C LEU A 1 10.87 -5.87 -17.52
N GLY A 2 10.02 -5.17 -18.28
CA GLY A 2 8.94 -5.82 -19.05
C GLY A 2 9.43 -6.89 -20.04
N SER A 3 10.52 -6.62 -20.76
CA SER A 3 11.16 -7.56 -21.69
C SER A 3 11.69 -8.85 -21.05
N ILE A 4 11.78 -8.92 -19.72
CA ILE A 4 12.21 -10.10 -18.97
C ILE A 4 11.10 -10.66 -18.06
N GLY A 5 9.84 -10.27 -18.30
CA GLY A 5 8.66 -10.87 -17.67
C GLY A 5 8.09 -10.17 -16.43
N PHE A 6 8.60 -8.99 -16.03
CA PHE A 6 7.99 -8.22 -14.94
C PHE A 6 6.83 -7.35 -15.43
N SER A 7 5.70 -7.41 -14.73
CA SER A 7 4.49 -6.64 -15.09
C SER A 7 4.29 -5.37 -14.27
N ALA A 8 4.93 -5.26 -13.11
CA ALA A 8 4.82 -4.10 -12.23
C ALA A 8 6.02 -3.98 -11.29
N LEU A 9 6.16 -2.81 -10.68
CA LEU A 9 7.12 -2.47 -9.65
C LEU A 9 6.38 -1.99 -8.39
N SER A 10 6.96 -2.23 -7.24
CA SER A 10 6.50 -1.71 -5.96
C SER A 10 7.70 -1.25 -5.16
N VAL A 11 7.62 -0.03 -4.65
CA VAL A 11 8.54 0.53 -3.65
C VAL A 11 7.73 1.20 -2.53
N TYR A 12 8.42 1.72 -1.52
CA TYR A 12 7.80 2.56 -0.50
C TYR A 12 7.82 4.03 -0.90
N GLY A 13 6.69 4.71 -0.78
CA GLY A 13 6.54 6.14 -1.04
C GLY A 13 5.81 6.47 -2.34
N PRO A 14 5.81 7.75 -2.77
CA PRO A 14 5.04 8.20 -3.92
C PRO A 14 5.53 7.53 -5.21
N PRO A 15 4.62 7.25 -6.17
CA PRO A 15 5.00 6.66 -7.44
C PRO A 15 5.90 7.61 -8.23
N MET A 16 6.93 7.06 -8.87
CA MET A 16 7.78 7.76 -9.83
C MET A 16 7.49 7.26 -11.24
N PRO A 17 7.71 8.07 -12.30
CA PRO A 17 7.56 7.62 -13.68
C PRO A 17 8.40 6.37 -13.96
N ALA A 18 7.76 5.32 -14.49
CA ALA A 18 8.41 4.07 -14.86
C ALA A 18 7.79 3.49 -16.14
N SER A 19 8.55 2.60 -16.80
CA SER A 19 8.09 1.87 -18.00
C SER A 19 7.15 0.69 -17.69
N LEU A 20 6.93 0.40 -16.40
CA LEU A 20 5.99 -0.60 -15.89
C LEU A 20 5.01 0.07 -14.92
N ALA A 21 3.89 -0.59 -14.65
CA ALA A 21 2.97 -0.16 -13.60
C ALA A 21 3.71 -0.06 -12.26
N VAL A 22 3.46 1.02 -11.50
CA VAL A 22 4.03 1.24 -10.17
C VAL A 22 2.89 1.18 -9.16
N ILE A 23 2.92 0.19 -8.28
CA ILE A 23 1.89 -0.05 -7.26
C ILE A 23 2.63 -0.11 -5.92
N ASN A 24 2.75 1.04 -5.27
CA ASN A 24 3.60 1.20 -4.09
C ASN A 24 2.86 0.94 -2.79
N THR A 25 3.63 0.70 -1.73
CA THR A 25 3.15 0.87 -0.36
C THR A 25 3.41 2.29 0.12
N ASN A 26 2.55 2.80 1.01
CA ASN A 26 2.54 4.20 1.44
C ASN A 26 2.32 4.36 2.96
N VAL A 27 2.10 3.27 3.69
CA VAL A 27 2.06 3.26 5.15
C VAL A 27 3.00 2.19 5.70
N ASP A 28 4.15 2.58 6.23
CA ASP A 28 5.02 1.69 7.01
C ASP A 28 4.56 1.65 8.47
N ILE A 29 4.35 0.44 8.99
CA ILE A 29 3.91 0.26 10.38
C ILE A 29 5.05 0.32 11.40
N MET A 30 6.30 0.29 10.94
CA MET A 30 7.47 0.26 11.80
C MET A 30 8.05 1.66 12.04
N ASP A 31 8.42 1.94 13.29
CA ASP A 31 9.20 3.11 13.67
C ASP A 31 10.70 2.79 13.62
N TRP A 32 11.28 2.86 12.42
CA TRP A 32 12.71 2.54 12.23
C TRP A 32 13.68 3.47 12.96
N HIS A 33 13.26 4.72 13.20
CA HIS A 33 14.13 5.77 13.70
C HIS A 33 13.97 6.03 15.21
N GLY A 34 12.86 5.61 15.81
CA GLY A 34 12.63 5.66 17.26
C GLY A 34 12.71 4.29 17.90
N THR A 35 11.56 3.69 18.19
CA THR A 35 11.45 2.47 19.02
C THR A 35 11.98 1.21 18.35
N ARG A 36 12.14 1.22 17.02
CA ARG A 36 12.34 0.03 16.17
C ARG A 36 11.20 -0.99 16.25
N GLY A 37 10.08 -0.59 16.86
CA GLY A 37 8.85 -1.36 17.02
C GLY A 37 7.70 -0.76 16.22
N CYS A 38 6.47 -1.09 16.58
CA CYS A 38 5.30 -0.50 15.94
C CYS A 38 5.26 1.02 16.17
N ARG A 39 4.90 1.77 15.13
CA ARG A 39 4.53 3.19 15.30
C ARG A 39 3.30 3.30 16.20
N ASP A 40 3.10 4.49 16.78
CA ASP A 40 1.86 4.80 17.49
C ASP A 40 0.62 4.46 16.63
N HIS A 41 -0.34 3.74 17.22
CA HIS A 41 -1.52 3.27 16.51
C HIS A 41 -2.39 4.43 16.01
N GLY A 42 -2.47 5.53 16.76
CA GLY A 42 -3.20 6.73 16.35
C GLY A 42 -2.56 7.37 15.12
N LEU A 43 -1.24 7.52 15.10
CA LEU A 43 -0.49 8.02 13.94
C LEU A 43 -0.62 7.09 12.72
N LEU A 44 -0.69 5.77 12.93
CA LEU A 44 -0.96 4.81 11.85
C LEU A 44 -2.35 4.98 11.24
N VAL A 45 -3.38 5.09 12.08
CA VAL A 45 -4.75 5.33 11.62
C VAL A 45 -4.84 6.66 10.85
N GLN A 46 -4.21 7.72 11.35
CA GLN A 46 -4.16 9.01 10.64
C GLN A 46 -3.48 8.90 9.27
N ALA A 47 -2.36 8.17 9.18
CA ALA A 47 -1.67 7.95 7.92
C ALA A 47 -2.54 7.16 6.92
N ILE A 48 -3.26 6.13 7.38
CA ILE A 48 -4.20 5.37 6.54
C ILE A 48 -5.34 6.27 6.04
N ILE A 49 -5.93 7.09 6.92
CA ILE A 49 -7.00 8.03 6.54
C ILE A 49 -6.51 9.01 5.47
N ALA A 50 -5.32 9.58 5.63
CA ALA A 50 -4.74 10.49 4.65
C ALA A 50 -4.56 9.81 3.27
N GLN A 51 -4.11 8.55 3.25
CA GLN A 51 -3.98 7.78 2.01
C GLN A 51 -5.35 7.41 1.41
N LEU A 52 -6.36 7.11 2.23
CA LEU A 52 -7.74 6.88 1.75
C LEU A 52 -8.31 8.13 1.08
N GLN A 53 -8.12 9.31 1.68
CA GLN A 53 -8.52 10.58 1.09
C GLN A 53 -7.85 10.79 -0.26
N HIS A 54 -6.53 10.57 -0.34
CA HIS A 54 -5.80 10.66 -1.59
C HIS A 54 -6.31 9.67 -2.65
N ALA A 55 -6.68 8.44 -2.26
CA ALA A 55 -7.26 7.46 -3.15
C ALA A 55 -8.64 7.88 -3.68
N PHE A 56 -9.48 8.50 -2.84
CA PHE A 56 -10.77 9.05 -3.27
C PHE A 56 -10.64 10.21 -4.25
N ASP A 57 -9.56 10.99 -4.16
CA ASP A 57 -9.22 12.05 -5.11
C ASP A 57 -8.57 11.52 -6.41
N GLY A 58 -8.60 10.19 -6.63
CA GLY A 58 -8.12 9.53 -7.85
C GLY A 58 -6.65 9.07 -7.79
N GLY A 59 -6.02 9.18 -6.63
CA GLY A 59 -4.67 8.68 -6.33
C GLY A 59 -4.59 7.15 -6.21
N GLU A 60 -3.45 6.67 -5.71
CA GLU A 60 -3.18 5.24 -5.51
C GLU A 60 -3.92 4.66 -4.30
N PRO A 61 -4.24 3.34 -4.29
CA PRO A 61 -4.82 2.70 -3.11
C PRO A 61 -3.86 2.72 -1.90
N VAL A 62 -4.40 2.49 -0.71
CA VAL A 62 -3.58 2.32 0.50
C VAL A 62 -2.79 1.02 0.41
N GLY A 63 -1.48 1.10 0.58
CA GLY A 63 -0.58 -0.03 0.63
C GLY A 63 0.18 -0.06 1.96
N LEU A 64 0.02 -1.12 2.73
CA LEU A 64 0.75 -1.32 3.99
C LEU A 64 2.11 -1.96 3.72
N LEU A 65 3.16 -1.40 4.29
CA LEU A 65 4.48 -2.01 4.36
C LEU A 65 4.67 -2.65 5.74
N THR A 66 4.96 -3.95 5.75
CA THR A 66 5.11 -4.76 6.96
C THR A 66 6.46 -5.49 6.95
N HIS A 67 6.96 -5.82 8.14
CA HIS A 67 8.30 -6.35 8.35
C HIS A 67 8.28 -7.44 9.43
N HIS A 68 7.69 -8.60 9.09
CA HIS A 68 7.39 -9.68 10.03
C HIS A 68 8.55 -10.10 10.95
N LEU A 69 9.80 -10.03 10.47
CA LEU A 69 11.00 -10.36 11.25
C LEU A 69 11.20 -9.45 12.48
N VAL A 70 10.74 -8.20 12.40
CA VAL A 70 10.96 -7.18 13.44
C VAL A 70 9.66 -6.68 14.05
N HIS A 71 8.52 -7.33 13.78
CA HIS A 71 7.27 -6.99 14.45
C HIS A 71 7.38 -7.29 15.95
N ASP A 72 7.07 -6.29 16.76
CA ASP A 72 6.79 -6.46 18.18
C ASP A 72 5.30 -6.82 18.40
N GLU A 73 4.92 -7.04 19.66
CA GLU A 73 3.54 -7.33 20.03
C GLU A 73 2.56 -6.22 19.56
N SER A 74 3.00 -4.96 19.60
CA SER A 74 2.19 -3.83 19.18
C SER A 74 1.90 -3.82 17.67
N ALA A 75 2.86 -4.25 16.84
CA ALA A 75 2.71 -4.35 15.39
C ALA A 75 1.73 -5.48 15.02
N TRP A 76 1.85 -6.62 15.69
CA TRP A 76 0.91 -7.72 15.53
C TRP A 76 -0.52 -7.32 15.94
N LEU A 77 -0.66 -6.68 17.11
CA LEU A 77 -1.95 -6.20 17.61
C LEU A 77 -2.59 -5.15 16.69
N PHE A 78 -1.79 -4.24 16.13
CA PHE A 78 -2.28 -3.26 15.17
C PHE A 78 -2.85 -3.94 13.91
N LEU A 79 -2.10 -4.86 13.32
CA LEU A 79 -2.52 -5.57 12.10
C LEU A 79 -3.77 -6.44 12.34
N GLU A 80 -3.83 -7.16 13.46
CA GLU A 80 -5.00 -7.96 13.83
C GLU A 80 -6.27 -7.10 13.92
N ARG A 81 -6.18 -5.96 14.62
CA ARG A 81 -7.30 -5.03 14.75
C ARG A 81 -7.70 -4.43 13.42
N LEU A 82 -6.72 -3.99 12.62
CA LEU A 82 -6.97 -3.42 11.30
C LEU A 82 -7.67 -4.42 10.38
N PHE A 83 -7.18 -5.66 10.30
CA PHE A 83 -7.81 -6.69 9.48
C PHE A 83 -9.19 -7.09 9.99
N THR A 84 -9.38 -7.18 11.30
CA THR A 84 -10.71 -7.47 11.89
C THR A 84 -11.73 -6.40 11.49
N VAL A 85 -11.40 -5.12 11.67
CA VAL A 85 -12.30 -4.01 11.34
C VAL A 85 -12.55 -3.95 9.83
N THR A 86 -11.51 -4.09 9.01
CA THR A 86 -11.65 -3.96 7.54
C THR A 86 -12.33 -5.16 6.89
N ALA A 87 -12.23 -6.35 7.48
CA ALA A 87 -12.94 -7.54 6.98
C ALA A 87 -14.44 -7.53 7.28
N GLN A 88 -14.89 -6.75 8.27
CA GLN A 88 -16.29 -6.68 8.69
C GLN A 88 -17.11 -5.60 7.99
N THR A 89 -16.49 -4.77 7.16
CA THR A 89 -17.14 -3.66 6.46
C THR A 89 -17.18 -3.89 4.96
N GLU A 90 -18.34 -3.67 4.34
CA GLU A 90 -18.48 -3.69 2.88
C GLU A 90 -17.79 -2.49 2.20
N ALA A 91 -17.42 -1.46 2.97
CA ALA A 91 -16.74 -0.27 2.46
C ALA A 91 -15.23 -0.48 2.22
N CYS A 92 -14.67 -1.62 2.62
CA CYS A 92 -13.26 -1.94 2.41
C CYS A 92 -13.11 -3.20 1.55
N ALA A 93 -12.16 -3.17 0.61
CA ALA A 93 -11.81 -4.33 -0.20
C ALA A 93 -10.30 -4.55 -0.19
N TRP A 94 -9.86 -5.71 0.31
CA TRP A 94 -8.49 -6.18 0.14
C TRP A 94 -8.33 -6.78 -1.25
N LEU A 95 -7.59 -6.08 -2.12
CA LEU A 95 -7.43 -6.49 -3.50
C LEU A 95 -6.13 -7.27 -3.70
N PRO A 96 -6.15 -8.41 -4.40
CA PRO A 96 -4.92 -9.08 -4.77
C PRO A 96 -4.17 -8.25 -5.81
N ILE A 97 -2.83 -8.26 -5.74
CA ILE A 97 -1.98 -7.42 -6.61
C ILE A 97 -2.28 -7.58 -8.10
N ARG A 98 -2.64 -8.79 -8.56
CA ARG A 98 -3.03 -9.04 -9.96
C ARG A 98 -4.19 -8.16 -10.44
N THR A 99 -5.14 -7.86 -9.55
CA THR A 99 -6.29 -7.00 -9.85
C THR A 99 -5.83 -5.56 -10.04
N LEU A 100 -4.88 -5.10 -9.20
CA LEU A 100 -4.31 -3.76 -9.31
C LEU A 100 -3.46 -3.60 -10.58
N ILE A 101 -2.63 -4.60 -10.92
CA ILE A 101 -1.87 -4.63 -12.18
C ILE A 101 -2.80 -4.50 -13.39
N GLY A 102 -3.92 -5.23 -13.39
CA GLY A 102 -4.94 -5.13 -14.44
C GLY A 102 -5.58 -3.75 -14.55
N ARG A 103 -5.81 -3.05 -13.43
CA ARG A 103 -6.36 -1.67 -13.42
C ARG A 103 -5.36 -0.65 -13.98
N SER A 104 -4.07 -0.80 -13.65
CA SER A 104 -3.02 0.10 -14.17
C SER A 104 -2.83 -0.04 -15.68
N ALA A 105 -2.99 -1.24 -16.24
CA ALA A 105 -2.94 -1.45 -17.69
C ALA A 105 -4.04 -0.69 -18.45
N GLY A 106 -5.21 -0.49 -17.84
CA GLY A 106 -6.33 0.27 -18.41
C GLY A 106 -6.20 1.80 -18.30
N ARG A 107 -5.28 2.31 -17.46
CA ARG A 107 -4.97 3.76 -17.31
C ARG A 107 -3.88 4.23 -18.25
N ALA A 108 -3.25 3.33 -19.02
CA ALA A 108 -2.25 3.72 -20.03
C ALA A 108 -2.91 4.61 -21.08
N ILE A 109 -2.40 5.84 -21.22
CA ILE A 109 -2.86 6.81 -22.22
C ILE A 109 -2.67 6.20 -23.62
N PRO A 110 -3.67 6.23 -24.51
CA PRO A 110 -3.46 5.79 -25.89
C PRO A 110 -2.51 6.75 -26.63
N GLY A 111 -1.38 6.21 -27.13
CA GLY A 111 -0.48 6.81 -28.12
C GLY A 111 0.87 7.30 -27.55
N LYS A 112 2.03 7.04 -28.18
CA LYS A 112 2.31 7.17 -29.62
C LYS A 112 3.26 6.06 -30.13
N ALA A 113 3.01 5.66 -31.38
CA ALA A 113 3.96 4.95 -32.25
C ALA A 113 5.20 5.80 -32.54
#